data_AF-A0A167MU27-F1
#
_entry.id   AF-A0A167MU27-F1
#
_cell.length_a   1.000
_cell.length_b   1.000
_cell.length_c   1.000
_cell.angle_alpha   90.00
_cell.angle_beta   90.00
_cell.angle_gamma   90.00
#
_symmetry.space_group_name_H-M   'P 1'
#
loop_
_entity.id
_entity.type
_entity.pdbx_description
1 polymer ?
#
loop_
_entity_poly.entity_id
_entity_poly.type
_entity_poly.pdbx_seq_one_letter_code
_entity_poly.pdbx_strand_id
1 'polypeptide(L)'
;IWLIDCWSIHRSESFRGWLFSVYPWILLQFVPGGCTGVTQPADTGMQRPLKNIIRKAALEDVVHETQQKLQAGIAPEELRVDVTIATLCNRTVAWLKKAH
;
A
#
# COMPACT_ATOMS: atom_id res chain seq x y z
N ILE A 1 19.71 5.20 12.73
CA ILE A 1 19.06 6.17 11.82
C ILE A 1 17.68 5.64 11.47
N TRP A 2 16.65 6.45 11.59
CA TRP A 2 15.28 6.11 11.19
C TRP A 2 14.89 6.91 9.95
N LEU A 3 14.64 6.20 8.85
CA LEU A 3 14.19 6.75 7.57
C LEU A 3 12.67 6.67 7.48
N ILE A 4 12.01 7.83 7.45
CA ILE A 4 10.54 7.92 7.34
C ILE A 4 10.12 8.85 6.22
N ASP A 5 8.88 8.71 5.77
CA ASP A 5 8.28 9.57 4.78
C ASP A 5 8.10 11.00 5.30
N CYS A 6 8.27 11.98 4.41
CA CYS A 6 8.19 13.41 4.72
C CYS A 6 6.74 13.92 4.87
N TRP A 7 5.88 13.16 5.56
CA TRP A 7 4.48 13.53 5.81
C TRP A 7 4.36 14.67 6.83
N SER A 8 3.24 15.41 6.78
CA SER A 8 3.03 16.62 7.60
C SER A 8 3.13 16.34 9.10
N ILE A 9 2.61 15.19 9.56
CA ILE A 9 2.69 14.77 10.95
C ILE A 9 4.15 14.52 11.37
N HIS A 10 4.90 13.79 10.56
CA HIS A 10 6.31 13.47 10.85
C HIS A 10 7.23 14.69 10.83
N ARG A 11 6.89 15.71 10.04
CA ARG A 11 7.61 16.98 10.01
C ARG A 11 7.21 17.94 11.14
N SER A 12 6.10 17.68 11.83
CA SER A 12 5.60 18.55 12.90
C SER A 12 6.62 18.70 14.03
N GLU A 13 6.63 19.88 14.65
CA GLU A 13 7.49 20.15 15.80
C GLU A 13 7.10 19.30 17.01
N SER A 14 5.81 19.08 17.23
CA SER A 14 5.31 18.25 18.32
C SER A 14 5.83 16.82 18.23
N PHE A 15 5.76 16.19 17.05
CA PHE A 15 6.29 14.85 16.84
C PHE A 15 7.82 14.81 17.03
N ARG A 16 8.55 15.74 16.41
CA ARG A 16 10.02 15.79 16.52
C ARG A 16 10.49 16.05 17.95
N GLY A 17 9.83 16.97 18.66
CA GLY A 17 10.13 17.28 20.07
C GLY A 17 9.87 16.10 20.99
N TRP A 18 8.75 15.38 20.79
CA TRP A 18 8.49 14.14 21.50
C TRP A 18 9.53 13.06 21.17
N LEU A 19 9.86 12.86 19.88
CA LEU A 19 10.83 11.85 19.45
C LEU A 19 12.21 12.10 20.05
N PHE A 20 12.70 13.33 20.01
CA PHE A 20 14.03 13.67 20.54
C PHE A 20 14.09 13.68 22.06
N SER A 21 12.98 13.91 22.76
CA SER A 21 12.94 13.82 24.23
C SER A 21 12.83 12.38 24.74
N VAL A 22 11.99 11.56 24.11
CA VAL A 22 11.74 10.17 24.54
C VAL A 22 12.79 9.20 23.99
N TYR A 23 13.29 9.45 22.77
CA TYR A 23 14.22 8.57 22.07
C TYR A 23 15.42 9.33 21.48
N PRO A 24 16.27 9.94 22.33
CA PRO A 24 17.36 10.82 21.89
C PRO A 24 18.42 10.12 21.01
N TRP A 25 18.50 8.78 21.05
CA TRP A 25 19.41 8.00 20.22
C TRP A 25 18.91 7.78 18.78
N ILE A 26 17.66 8.14 18.48
CA ILE A 26 17.10 8.00 17.14
C ILE A 26 17.51 9.21 16.28
N LEU A 27 18.38 8.95 15.30
CA LEU A 27 18.70 9.91 14.25
C LEU A 27 17.60 9.90 13.18
N LEU A 28 16.77 10.94 13.15
CA LEU A 28 15.65 11.08 12.22
C LEU A 28 16.12 11.58 10.85
N GLN A 29 15.72 10.90 9.78
CA GLN A 29 15.98 11.33 8.40
C GLN A 29 14.73 11.14 7.53
N PHE A 30 14.42 12.14 6.71
CA PHE A 30 13.26 12.09 5.83
C PHE A 30 13.63 11.57 4.44
N VAL A 31 12.80 10.67 3.94
CA VAL A 31 12.79 10.27 2.55
C VAL A 31 12.11 11.39 1.73
N PRO A 32 12.71 11.85 0.61
CA PRO A 32 12.05 12.80 -0.27
C PRO A 32 10.67 12.32 -0.72
N GLY A 33 9.75 13.25 -0.95
CA GLY A 33 8.39 12.93 -1.38
C GLY A 33 8.38 12.08 -2.64
N GLY A 34 7.61 10.99 -2.63
CA GLY A 34 7.55 10.04 -3.74
C GLY A 34 8.71 9.04 -3.83
N CYS A 35 9.73 9.13 -2.96
CA CYS A 35 10.90 8.24 -2.99
C CYS A 35 10.84 7.09 -1.97
N THR A 36 9.74 6.91 -1.22
CA THR A 36 9.60 5.85 -0.19
C THR A 36 9.80 4.46 -0.78
N GLY A 37 9.14 4.16 -1.88
CA GLY A 37 9.28 2.88 -2.60
C GLY A 37 10.66 2.62 -3.22
N VAL A 38 11.56 3.60 -3.21
CA VAL A 38 12.92 3.50 -3.76
C VAL A 38 13.99 3.50 -2.67
N THR A 39 13.77 4.26 -1.59
CA THR A 39 14.82 4.56 -0.61
C THR A 39 14.48 4.12 0.81
N GLN A 40 13.20 3.92 1.16
CA GLN A 40 12.82 3.49 2.49
C GLN A 40 13.04 1.97 2.62
N PRO A 41 13.94 1.50 3.50
CA PRO A 41 14.28 0.07 3.60
C PRO A 41 13.09 -0.83 3.92
N ALA A 42 12.11 -0.30 4.67
CA ALA A 42 10.88 -1.02 4.97
C ALA A 42 10.06 -1.29 3.70
N ASP A 43 9.95 -0.33 2.79
CA ASP A 43 9.20 -0.45 1.54
C ASP A 43 9.94 -1.28 0.49
N THR A 44 11.26 -1.09 0.36
CA THR A 44 12.08 -1.75 -0.67
C THR A 44 12.45 -3.18 -0.32
N GLY A 45 12.63 -3.47 0.98
CA GLY A 45 13.02 -4.77 1.51
C GLY A 45 11.82 -5.52 2.06
N MET A 46 11.44 -5.24 3.31
CA MET A 46 10.52 -6.07 4.09
C MET A 46 9.11 -6.16 3.48
N GLN A 47 8.54 -5.04 3.06
CA GLN A 47 7.17 -5.00 2.56
C GLN A 47 7.07 -5.40 1.09
N ARG A 48 8.16 -5.36 0.31
CA ARG A 48 8.13 -5.58 -1.13
C ARG A 48 7.59 -6.97 -1.53
N PRO A 49 8.03 -8.09 -0.92
CA PRO A 49 7.48 -9.40 -1.22
C PRO A 49 5.97 -9.48 -0.95
N LEU A 50 5.53 -9.01 0.22
CA LEU A 50 4.12 -8.98 0.61
C LEU A 50 3.28 -8.15 -0.37
N LYS A 51 3.71 -6.91 -0.67
CA LYS A 51 3.05 -6.02 -1.64
C LYS A 51 2.95 -6.67 -3.03
N ASN A 52 3.97 -7.44 -3.43
CA ASN A 52 3.94 -8.15 -4.71
C ASN A 52 2.92 -9.29 -4.73
N ILE A 53 2.82 -10.08 -3.65
CA ILE A 53 1.83 -11.16 -3.56
C ILE A 53 0.41 -10.59 -3.56
N ILE A 54 0.16 -9.55 -2.75
CA ILE A 54 -1.14 -8.87 -2.72
C ILE A 54 -1.50 -8.33 -4.11
N ARG A 55 -0.54 -7.71 -4.82
CA ARG A 55 -0.78 -7.20 -6.18
C ARG A 55 -1.19 -8.31 -7.16
N LYS A 56 -0.54 -9.48 -7.09
CA LYS A 56 -0.90 -10.64 -7.91
C LYS A 56 -2.29 -11.16 -7.55
N ALA A 57 -2.58 -11.32 -6.26
CA ALA A 57 -3.88 -11.76 -5.77
C ALA A 57 -5.02 -10.81 -6.21
N ALA A 58 -4.80 -9.50 -6.13
CA ALA A 58 -5.75 -8.50 -6.58
C ALA A 58 -5.95 -8.54 -8.10
N LEU A 59 -4.88 -8.72 -8.87
CA LEU A 59 -4.96 -8.87 -10.32
C LEU A 59 -5.77 -10.10 -10.71
N GLU A 60 -5.50 -11.25 -10.10
CA GLU A 60 -6.26 -12.49 -10.32
C GLU A 60 -7.76 -12.31 -10.04
N ASP A 61 -8.10 -11.63 -8.95
CA ASP A 61 -9.48 -11.34 -8.57
C ASP A 61 -10.20 -10.48 -9.63
N VAL A 62 -9.57 -9.38 -10.06
CA VAL A 62 -10.14 -8.49 -11.09
C VAL A 62 -10.24 -9.20 -12.45
N VAL A 63 -9.26 -10.01 -12.82
CA VAL A 63 -9.30 -10.82 -14.05
C VAL A 63 -10.47 -11.80 -14.00
N HIS A 64 -10.67 -12.47 -12.87
CA HIS A 64 -11.77 -13.43 -12.72
C HIS A 64 -13.14 -12.75 -12.82
N GLU A 65 -13.34 -11.63 -12.11
CA GLU A 65 -14.58 -10.84 -12.22
C GLU A 65 -14.84 -10.37 -13.65
N THR A 66 -13.80 -9.89 -14.33
CA THR A 66 -13.88 -9.42 -15.72
C THR A 66 -14.29 -10.56 -16.65
N GLN A 67 -13.67 -11.73 -16.50
CA GLN A 67 -14.01 -12.92 -17.29
C GLN A 67 -15.45 -13.36 -17.07
N GLN A 68 -15.93 -13.39 -15.82
CA GLN A 68 -17.32 -13.72 -15.50
C GLN A 68 -18.30 -12.75 -16.16
N LYS A 69 -18.01 -11.45 -16.11
CA LYS A 69 -18.84 -10.40 -16.72
C LYS A 69 -18.92 -10.54 -18.24
N LEU A 70 -17.80 -10.80 -18.90
CA LEU A 70 -17.76 -11.04 -20.35
C LEU A 70 -18.51 -12.32 -20.75
N GLN A 71 -18.35 -13.40 -19.98
CA GLN A 71 -19.07 -14.66 -20.21
C GLN A 71 -20.58 -14.52 -20.01
N ALA A 72 -21.02 -13.60 -19.14
CA ALA A 72 -22.42 -13.25 -18.95
C ALA A 72 -23.00 -12.39 -20.09
N GLY A 73 -22.21 -12.06 -21.11
CA GLY A 73 -22.66 -11.32 -22.29
C GLY A 73 -22.62 -9.80 -22.15
N ILE A 74 -21.97 -9.27 -21.10
CA ILE A 74 -21.75 -7.83 -20.95
C ILE A 74 -20.81 -7.36 -22.06
N ALA A 75 -21.23 -6.33 -22.80
CA ALA A 75 -20.41 -5.71 -23.83
C ALA A 75 -19.12 -5.13 -23.20
N PRO A 76 -17.94 -5.29 -23.84
CA PRO A 76 -16.67 -4.79 -23.29
C PRO A 76 -16.69 -3.29 -22.90
N GLU A 77 -17.47 -2.48 -23.61
CA GLU A 77 -17.60 -1.04 -23.41
C GLU A 77 -18.36 -0.68 -22.12
N GLU A 78 -19.29 -1.54 -21.73
CA GLU A 78 -20.14 -1.39 -20.54
C GLU A 78 -19.52 -2.00 -19.29
N LEU A 79 -18.43 -2.76 -19.44
CA LEU A 79 -17.75 -3.42 -18.33
C LEU A 79 -17.17 -2.37 -17.37
N ARG A 80 -17.58 -2.48 -16.11
CA ARG A 80 -17.09 -1.67 -14.99
C ARG A 80 -16.72 -2.59 -13.84
N VAL A 81 -15.53 -2.39 -13.27
CA VAL A 81 -15.09 -3.03 -12.03
C VAL A 81 -15.38 -2.06 -10.89
N ASP A 82 -15.97 -2.55 -9.81
CA ASP A 82 -16.22 -1.73 -8.64
C ASP A 82 -14.92 -1.45 -7.88
N VAL A 83 -14.47 -0.20 -7.95
CA VAL A 83 -13.25 0.31 -7.30
C VAL A 83 -13.55 1.17 -6.07
N THR A 84 -14.77 1.09 -5.53
CA THR A 84 -15.11 1.80 -4.30
C THR A 84 -14.28 1.28 -3.12
N ILE A 85 -13.96 2.18 -2.18
CA ILE A 85 -13.17 1.84 -0.99
C ILE A 85 -13.81 0.70 -0.21
N ALA A 86 -15.15 0.71 -0.05
CA ALA A 86 -15.86 -0.35 0.67
C ALA A 86 -15.63 -1.73 0.04
N THR A 87 -15.74 -1.83 -1.29
CA THR A 87 -15.52 -3.08 -2.03
C THR A 87 -14.05 -3.51 -1.96
N LEU A 88 -13.11 -2.59 -2.19
CA LEU A 88 -11.68 -2.90 -2.15
C LEU A 88 -11.22 -3.31 -0.74
N CYS A 89 -11.73 -2.67 0.32
CA CYS A 89 -11.44 -3.04 1.71
C CYS A 89 -11.86 -4.49 1.99
N ASN A 90 -13.07 -4.88 1.58
CA ASN A 90 -13.56 -6.25 1.77
C ASN A 90 -12.71 -7.27 1.00
N ARG A 91 -12.37 -6.98 -0.27
CA ARG A 91 -11.52 -7.85 -1.11
C ARG A 91 -10.10 -7.99 -0.57
N THR A 92 -9.55 -6.92 0.02
CA THR A 92 -8.17 -6.90 0.54
C THR A 92 -7.92 -7.99 1.58
N VAL A 93 -8.92 -8.36 2.38
CA VAL A 93 -8.81 -9.48 3.35
C VAL A 93 -8.48 -10.79 2.64
N ALA A 94 -9.12 -11.08 1.50
CA ALA A 94 -8.85 -12.29 0.73
C ALA A 94 -7.45 -12.24 0.07
N TRP A 95 -7.03 -11.07 -0.41
CA TRP A 95 -5.70 -10.90 -1.02
C TRP A 95 -4.58 -11.07 0.01
N LEU A 96 -4.79 -10.59 1.24
CA LEU A 96 -3.85 -10.76 2.35
C LEU A 96 -3.71 -12.23 2.77
N LYS A 97 -4.81 -13.00 2.78
CA LYS A 97 -4.77 -14.45 3.09
C LYS A 97 -3.90 -15.24 2.11
N LYS A 98 -3.83 -14.82 0.84
CA LYS A 98 -2.92 -15.44 -0.15
C LYS A 98 -1.44 -15.10 0.07
N ALA A 99 -1.14 -14.12 0.93
CA ALA A 99 0.21 -13.68 1.21
C ALA A 99 0.81 -14.22 2.52
N HIS A 100 0.07 -15.11 3.21
CA HIS A 100 0.56 -15.89 4.34
C HIS A 100 0.92 -17.31 3.88
#